data_AF-A0A9D9ZKC4-F1
#
_entry.id   AF-A0A9D9ZKC4-F1
#
_cell.length_a   1.000
_cell.length_b   1.000
_cell.length_c   1.000
_cell.angle_alpha   90.00
_cell.angle_beta   90.00
_cell.angle_gamma   90.00
#
_symmetry.space_group_name_H-M   'P 1'
#
loop_
_entity.id
_entity.type
_entity.pdbx_description
1 polymer ?
#
loop_
_entity_poly.entity_id
_entity_poly.type
_entity_poly.pdbx_seq_one_letter_code
_entity_poly.pdbx_strand_id
1 'polypeptide(L)'
;YQAIANDGIMLRPTVVDKFLSYDGKEEVRQPVEQRKLGISNKNLKLLQNALKLPVSSNRGTANILRIPGYPVSAKTGTAQNTGFKDHHSWILGYFPSDNPKIVFVSIVEGGGYGGVASGQMARMFINKYREKYEFNKNISDDKTKIKK
;
A
#
# COMPACT_ATOMS: atom_id res chain seq x y z
N TYR A 1 -5.75 6.71 -1.83
CA TYR A 1 -4.34 6.30 -1.77
C TYR A 1 -3.77 5.91 -3.12
N GLN A 2 -4.40 5.01 -3.89
CA GLN A 2 -3.94 4.65 -5.24
C GLN A 2 -3.63 5.87 -6.13
N ALA A 3 -4.57 6.81 -6.27
CA ALA A 3 -4.33 8.01 -7.08
C ALA A 3 -3.19 8.91 -6.55
N ILE A 4 -2.95 8.96 -5.24
CA ILE A 4 -1.84 9.75 -4.66
C ILE A 4 -0.51 9.05 -4.95
N ALA A 5 -0.48 7.72 -4.83
CA ALA A 5 0.68 6.90 -5.15
C ALA A 5 1.01 6.90 -6.65
N ASN A 6 -0.01 7.01 -7.50
CA ASN A 6 0.09 6.98 -8.96
C ASN A 6 0.03 8.39 -9.57
N ASP A 7 0.80 9.31 -8.99
CA ASP A 7 1.01 10.68 -9.48
C ASP A 7 -0.26 11.46 -9.90
N GLY A 8 -1.35 11.28 -9.15
CA GLY A 8 -2.61 12.00 -9.35
C GLY A 8 -3.57 11.33 -10.33
N ILE A 9 -3.20 10.20 -10.92
CA ILE A 9 -4.01 9.42 -11.86
C ILE A 9 -4.70 8.27 -11.13
N MET A 10 -6.02 8.35 -11.02
CA MET A 10 -6.86 7.28 -10.49
C MET A 10 -7.14 6.25 -11.57
N LEU A 11 -6.71 5.01 -11.35
CA LEU A 11 -7.02 3.88 -12.20
C LEU A 11 -8.27 3.18 -11.68
N ARG A 12 -9.07 2.61 -12.59
CA ARG A 12 -10.18 1.74 -12.20
C ARG A 12 -9.61 0.42 -11.65
N PRO A 13 -9.87 0.05 -10.39
CA PRO A 13 -9.41 -1.22 -9.85
C PRO A 13 -10.15 -2.38 -10.53
N THR A 14 -9.42 -3.45 -10.84
CA THR A 14 -9.95 -4.67 -11.47
C THR A 14 -9.47 -5.89 -10.71
N VAL A 15 -10.31 -6.91 -10.61
CA VAL A 15 -9.96 -8.21 -10.00
C VAL A 15 -9.67 -9.29 -11.05
N VAL A 16 -10.03 -9.01 -12.31
CA VAL A 16 -9.80 -9.91 -13.45
C VAL A 16 -8.63 -9.40 -14.25
N ASP A 17 -7.65 -10.28 -14.49
CA ASP A 17 -6.44 -10.01 -15.28
C ASP A 17 -6.66 -10.28 -16.78
N LYS A 18 -7.22 -11.44 -17.11
CA LYS A 18 -7.54 -11.81 -18.50
C LYS A 18 -8.73 -12.76 -18.61
N PHE A 19 -9.35 -12.79 -19.78
CA PHE A 19 -10.31 -13.80 -20.19
C PHE A 19 -9.65 -14.77 -21.17
N LEU A 20 -9.96 -16.06 -21.06
CA LEU A 20 -9.51 -17.11 -21.98
C LEU A 20 -10.75 -17.79 -22.57
N SER A 21 -10.90 -17.67 -23.88
CA SER A 21 -11.96 -18.34 -24.64
C SER A 21 -11.63 -19.81 -24.92
N TYR A 22 -12.65 -20.60 -25.26
CA TYR A 22 -12.49 -22.03 -25.58
C TYR A 22 -11.59 -22.28 -26.81
N ASP A 23 -11.55 -21.34 -27.75
CA ASP A 23 -10.66 -21.36 -28.93
C ASP A 23 -9.21 -20.94 -28.61
N GLY A 24 -8.88 -20.72 -27.34
CA GLY A 24 -7.56 -20.30 -26.88
C GLY A 24 -7.29 -18.80 -27.01
N LYS A 25 -8.28 -17.99 -27.40
CA LYS A 25 -8.11 -16.54 -27.50
C LYS A 25 -8.02 -15.91 -26.11
N GLU A 26 -6.93 -15.17 -25.87
CA GLU A 26 -6.74 -14.39 -24.65
C GLU A 26 -7.15 -12.93 -24.85
N GLU A 27 -7.92 -12.41 -23.90
CA GLU A 27 -8.24 -10.99 -23.78
C GLU A 27 -7.68 -10.46 -22.46
N VAL A 28 -6.51 -9.80 -22.53
CA VAL A 28 -5.84 -9.22 -21.36
C VAL A 28 -6.46 -7.86 -21.04
N ARG A 29 -6.88 -7.69 -19.79
CA ARG A 29 -7.50 -6.45 -19.33
C ARG A 29 -6.44 -5.39 -19.07
N GLN A 30 -6.52 -4.28 -19.79
CA GLN A 30 -5.60 -3.15 -19.62
C GLN A 30 -6.05 -2.20 -18.49
N PRO A 31 -5.11 -1.54 -17.80
CA PRO A 31 -5.46 -0.47 -16.86
C PRO A 31 -6.24 0.65 -17.53
N VAL A 32 -7.33 1.10 -16.89
CA VAL A 32 -8.15 2.20 -17.41
C VAL A 32 -8.05 3.40 -16.48
N GLU A 33 -7.63 4.55 -17.02
CA GLU A 33 -7.70 5.82 -16.30
C GLU A 33 -9.17 6.18 -16.03
N GLN A 34 -9.53 6.29 -14.75
CA GLN A 34 -10.88 6.64 -14.33
C GLN A 34 -11.03 8.14 -14.08
N ARG A 35 -10.01 8.77 -13.46
CA ARG A 35 -10.06 10.19 -13.08
C ARG A 35 -8.67 10.74 -12.81
N LYS A 36 -8.45 12.03 -13.08
CA LYS A 36 -7.29 12.79 -12.58
C LYS A 36 -7.70 13.64 -11.39
N LEU A 37 -6.87 13.71 -10.35
CA LEU A 37 -7.17 14.49 -9.13
C LEU A 37 -7.20 16.01 -9.36
N GLY A 38 -6.62 16.51 -10.46
CA GLY A 38 -6.59 17.93 -10.77
C GLY A 38 -5.72 18.77 -9.82
N ILE A 39 -4.81 18.13 -9.08
CA ILE A 39 -3.88 18.79 -8.16
C ILE A 39 -2.55 19.09 -8.85
N SER A 40 -1.90 20.19 -8.48
CA SER A 40 -0.57 20.51 -9.00
C SER A 40 0.48 19.51 -8.55
N ASN A 41 1.50 19.28 -9.38
CA ASN A 41 2.62 18.39 -9.04
C ASN A 41 3.31 18.80 -7.72
N LYS A 42 3.41 20.11 -7.46
CA LYS A 42 3.94 20.66 -6.20
C LYS A 42 3.12 20.20 -5.00
N ASN A 43 1.79 20.34 -5.06
CA ASN A 43 0.89 19.94 -3.97
C ASN A 43 0.86 18.43 -3.79
N LEU A 44 0.93 17.68 -4.89
CA LEU A 44 0.99 16.23 -4.84
C LEU A 44 2.28 15.72 -4.18
N LYS A 45 3.45 16.29 -4.53
CA LYS A 45 4.72 15.93 -3.87
C LYS A 45 4.70 16.32 -2.39
N LEU A 46 4.12 17.46 -2.04
CA LEU A 46 3.91 17.84 -0.64
C LEU A 46 3.07 16.79 0.10
N LEU A 47 1.97 16.35 -0.50
CA LEU A 47 1.10 15.32 0.07
C LEU A 47 1.80 13.96 0.21
N GLN A 48 2.55 13.53 -0.81
CA GLN A 48 3.34 12.29 -0.78
C GLN A 48 4.39 12.34 0.35
N ASN A 49 5.09 13.47 0.51
CA ASN A 49 6.05 13.68 1.60
C ASN A 49 5.36 13.71 2.97
N ALA A 50 4.22 14.38 3.08
CA ALA A 50 3.45 14.43 4.33
C ALA A 50 3.01 13.03 4.78
N LEU A 51 2.67 12.13 3.85
CA LEU A 51 2.30 10.74 4.17
C LEU A 51 3.47 9.86 4.64
N LYS A 52 4.73 10.27 4.46
CA LYS A 52 5.89 9.59 5.06
C LYS A 52 5.99 9.89 6.57
N LEU A 53 5.59 11.09 7.00
CA LEU A 53 5.81 11.59 8.36
C LEU A 53 5.11 10.77 9.45
N PRO A 54 3.87 10.26 9.29
CA PRO A 54 3.25 9.39 10.28
C PRO A 54 4.07 8.12 10.57
N VAL A 55 4.93 7.69 9.65
CA VAL A 55 5.77 6.50 9.80
C VAL A 55 7.19 6.84 10.27
N SER A 56 7.79 7.90 9.72
CA SER A 56 9.21 8.21 9.91
C SER A 56 9.51 9.18 11.05
N SER A 57 8.54 10.01 11.47
CA SER A 57 8.76 11.00 12.54
C SER A 57 8.70 10.36 13.93
N ASN A 58 9.49 10.82 14.90
CA ASN A 58 9.51 10.22 16.24
C ASN A 58 8.13 10.21 16.93
N ARG A 59 7.25 11.18 16.61
CA ARG A 59 5.88 11.27 17.11
C ARG A 59 4.82 10.81 16.08
N GLY A 60 5.23 10.06 15.06
CA GLY A 60 4.35 9.57 14.01
C GLY A 60 3.32 8.56 14.52
N THR A 61 2.07 8.70 14.11
CA THR A 61 0.97 7.81 14.55
C THR A 61 1.03 6.40 13.94
N ALA A 62 1.85 6.20 12.91
CA ALA A 62 2.04 4.94 12.19
C ALA A 62 3.50 4.44 12.30
N ASN A 63 4.21 4.80 13.38
CA ASN A 63 5.60 4.38 13.62
C ASN A 63 5.83 2.87 13.55
N ILE A 64 4.79 2.07 13.83
CA ILE A 64 4.84 0.61 13.67
C ILE A 64 5.17 0.17 12.23
N LEU A 65 4.92 1.00 11.23
CA LEU A 65 5.27 0.74 9.83
C LEU A 65 6.68 1.19 9.46
N ARG A 66 7.48 1.66 10.43
CA ARG A 66 8.88 2.03 10.20
C ARG A 66 9.70 0.76 10.01
N ILE A 67 10.05 0.49 8.76
CA ILE A 67 10.82 -0.67 8.33
C ILE A 67 12.17 -0.17 7.78
N PRO A 68 13.32 -0.59 8.36
CA PRO A 68 14.63 -0.17 7.88
C PRO A 68 14.83 -0.49 6.39
N GLY A 69 15.31 0.50 5.63
CA GLY A 69 15.57 0.37 4.20
C GLY A 69 14.32 0.19 3.32
N TYR A 70 13.11 0.28 3.88
CA TYR A 70 11.87 0.09 3.13
C TYR A 70 10.86 1.19 3.47
N PRO A 71 10.86 2.30 2.73
CA PRO A 71 10.05 3.44 3.06
C PRO A 71 8.56 3.14 2.84
N VAL A 72 7.73 3.45 3.84
CA VAL A 72 6.27 3.27 3.81
C VAL A 72 5.61 4.62 4.04
N SER A 73 4.62 4.94 3.20
CA SER A 73 3.77 6.12 3.37
C SER A 73 2.40 5.67 3.86
N ALA A 74 1.90 6.25 4.95
CA ALA A 74 0.64 5.81 5.54
C ALA A 74 -0.06 6.91 6.33
N LYS A 75 -1.34 6.70 6.61
CA LYS A 75 -2.11 7.48 7.57
C LYS A 75 -3.00 6.57 8.40
N THR A 76 -3.04 6.86 9.70
CA THR A 76 -3.97 6.23 10.64
C THR A 76 -5.34 6.90 10.61
N GLY A 77 -6.38 6.09 10.80
CA GLY A 77 -7.72 6.50 11.16
C GLY A 77 -8.19 5.75 12.41
N THR A 78 -9.09 6.38 13.15
CA THR A 78 -9.74 5.81 14.33
C THR A 78 -11.20 6.23 14.24
N ALA A 79 -12.09 5.27 14.02
CA ALA A 79 -13.52 5.53 13.89
C ALA A 79 -14.22 5.08 15.16
N GLN A 80 -15.03 5.97 15.74
CA GLN A 80 -15.78 5.65 16.95
C GLN A 80 -16.76 4.50 16.68
N ASN A 81 -16.82 3.56 17.62
CA ASN A 81 -17.77 2.46 17.63
C ASN A 81 -18.92 2.80 18.60
N THR A 82 -20.10 2.23 18.39
CA THR A 82 -21.27 2.48 19.23
C THR A 82 -21.24 1.67 20.53
N GLY A 83 -21.93 2.17 21.56
CA GLY A 83 -22.20 1.39 22.78
C GLY A 83 -20.99 1.06 23.64
N PHE A 84 -20.10 2.03 23.89
CA PHE A 84 -18.90 1.90 24.73
C PHE A 84 -17.89 0.84 24.26
N LYS A 85 -17.98 0.42 22.99
CA LYS A 85 -17.01 -0.50 22.38
C LYS A 85 -15.76 0.25 21.93
N ASP A 86 -14.65 -0.47 21.86
CA ASP A 86 -13.42 0.04 21.28
C ASP A 86 -13.62 0.55 19.86
N HIS A 87 -12.86 1.59 19.51
CA HIS A 87 -12.87 2.18 18.18
C HIS A 87 -12.50 1.17 17.09
N HIS A 88 -12.99 1.37 15.87
CA HIS A 88 -12.47 0.66 14.71
C HIS A 88 -11.10 1.25 14.34
N SER A 89 -10.11 0.36 14.21
CA SER A 89 -8.74 0.71 13.84
C SER A 89 -8.62 0.74 12.32
N TRP A 90 -8.07 1.82 11.77
CA TRP A 90 -7.88 1.99 10.32
C TRP A 90 -6.46 2.42 10.02
N ILE A 91 -5.85 1.83 8.99
CA ILE A 91 -4.62 2.36 8.41
C ILE A 91 -4.62 2.12 6.90
N LEU A 92 -4.20 3.15 6.15
CA LEU A 92 -4.09 3.08 4.70
C LEU A 92 -2.73 3.62 4.30
N GLY A 93 -2.19 3.11 3.20
CA GLY A 93 -0.89 3.56 2.74
C GLY A 93 -0.48 2.94 1.42
N TYR A 94 0.78 3.16 1.08
CA TYR A 94 1.44 2.55 -0.05
C TYR A 94 2.93 2.37 0.21
N PHE A 95 3.52 1.41 -0.48
CA PHE A 95 4.94 1.10 -0.39
C PHE A 95 5.47 0.52 -1.72
N PRO A 96 6.79 0.66 -1.97
CA PRO A 96 7.70 1.63 -1.33
C PRO A 96 7.25 3.10 -1.53
N SER A 97 7.56 4.02 -0.62
CA SER A 97 7.09 5.42 -0.72
C SER A 97 7.61 6.14 -1.96
N ASP A 98 8.85 5.86 -2.37
CA ASP A 98 9.53 6.61 -3.44
C ASP A 98 9.21 6.09 -4.84
N ASN A 99 8.86 4.81 -4.94
CA ASN A 99 8.36 4.17 -6.16
C ASN A 99 7.21 3.22 -5.79
N PRO A 100 5.99 3.74 -5.61
CA PRO A 100 4.87 2.97 -5.10
C PRO A 100 4.49 1.80 -6.02
N LYS A 101 4.50 0.59 -5.47
CA LYS A 101 4.10 -0.64 -6.17
C LYS A 101 2.78 -1.18 -5.64
N ILE A 102 2.58 -1.08 -4.33
CA ILE A 102 1.41 -1.62 -3.64
C ILE A 102 0.75 -0.52 -2.83
N VAL A 103 -0.57 -0.43 -2.93
CA VAL A 103 -1.41 0.32 -2.01
C VAL A 103 -2.15 -0.66 -1.11
N PHE A 104 -2.39 -0.28 0.14
CA PHE A 104 -3.07 -1.14 1.11
C PHE A 104 -4.06 -0.37 1.97
N VAL A 105 -5.01 -1.12 2.52
CA VAL A 105 -5.91 -0.72 3.58
C VAL A 105 -6.00 -1.89 4.58
N SER A 106 -5.93 -1.58 5.86
CA SER A 106 -6.23 -2.53 6.93
C SER A 106 -7.24 -1.91 7.88
N ILE A 107 -8.27 -2.70 8.20
CA ILE A 107 -9.36 -2.34 9.09
C ILE A 107 -9.51 -3.48 10.09
N VAL A 108 -9.54 -3.15 11.38
CA VAL A 108 -9.83 -4.08 12.46
C VAL A 108 -10.93 -3.48 13.30
N GLU A 109 -12.08 -4.13 13.29
CA GLU A 109 -13.24 -3.69 14.06
C GLU A 109 -13.00 -3.88 15.56
N GLY A 110 -13.33 -2.87 16.37
CA GLY A 110 -12.97 -2.87 17.79
C GLY A 110 -11.46 -2.92 18.05
N GLY A 111 -10.61 -2.66 17.04
CA GLY A 111 -9.15 -2.74 17.15
C GLY A 111 -8.47 -1.53 17.78
N GLY A 112 -9.23 -0.57 18.31
CA GLY A 112 -8.75 0.67 18.91
C GLY A 112 -8.20 1.66 17.87
N TYR A 113 -7.01 2.19 18.11
CA TYR A 113 -6.39 3.21 17.26
C TYR A 113 -5.74 2.63 16.00
N GLY A 114 -5.68 3.40 14.91
CA GLY A 114 -5.17 2.95 13.62
C GLY A 114 -3.72 2.42 13.61
N GLY A 115 -2.87 2.93 14.52
CA GLY A 115 -1.49 2.48 14.69
C GLY A 115 -1.33 1.21 15.54
N VAL A 116 -2.43 0.68 16.08
CA VAL A 116 -2.44 -0.49 16.97
C VAL A 116 -2.76 -1.75 16.18
N ALA A 117 -4.02 -2.19 16.14
CA ALA A 117 -4.38 -3.46 15.51
C ALA A 117 -4.19 -3.45 13.99
N SER A 118 -4.75 -2.46 13.29
CA SER A 118 -4.59 -2.36 11.83
C SER A 118 -3.15 -2.05 11.43
N GLY A 119 -2.43 -1.28 12.25
CA GLY A 119 -0.99 -1.06 12.08
C GLY A 119 -0.17 -2.34 12.15
N GLN A 120 -0.46 -3.22 13.10
CA GLN A 120 0.17 -4.55 13.20
C GLN A 120 -0.14 -5.42 11.97
N MET A 121 -1.41 -5.49 11.56
CA MET A 121 -1.82 -6.27 10.38
C MET A 121 -1.15 -5.76 9.10
N ALA A 122 -1.08 -4.43 8.92
CA ALA A 122 -0.38 -3.82 7.81
C ALA A 122 1.13 -4.15 7.82
N ARG A 123 1.81 -4.11 8.98
CA ARG A 123 3.22 -4.49 9.09
C ARG A 123 3.45 -5.96 8.71
N MET A 124 2.58 -6.86 9.17
CA MET A 124 2.65 -8.28 8.83
C MET A 124 2.49 -8.49 7.32
N PHE A 125 1.50 -7.85 6.71
CA PHE A 125 1.30 -7.88 5.27
C PHE A 125 2.53 -7.39 4.49
N ILE A 126 3.07 -6.23 4.84
CA ILE A 126 4.24 -5.64 4.17
C ILE A 126 5.44 -6.60 4.27
N ASN A 127 5.74 -7.11 5.46
CA ASN A 127 6.86 -8.02 5.65
C ASN A 127 6.68 -9.32 4.85
N LYS A 128 5.47 -9.89 4.84
CA LYS A 128 5.21 -11.12 4.08
C LYS A 128 5.28 -10.90 2.58
N TYR A 129 4.83 -9.75 2.09
CA TYR A 129 4.97 -9.37 0.68
C TYR A 129 6.44 -9.30 0.28
N ARG A 130 7.27 -8.61 1.08
CA ARG A 130 8.72 -8.47 0.83
C ARG A 130 9.44 -9.82 0.82
N GLU A 131 9.14 -10.67 1.79
CA GLU A 131 9.63 -12.05 1.84
C GLU A 131 9.32 -12.80 0.55
N LYS A 132 8.05 -12.80 0.13
CA LYS A 132 7.58 -13.60 -0.99
C LYS A 132 8.06 -13.09 -2.35
N TYR A 133 8.09 -11.77 -2.57
CA TYR A 133 8.23 -11.19 -3.90
C TYR A 133 9.50 -10.37 -4.12
N GLU A 134 10.17 -9.92 -3.06
CA GLU A 134 11.39 -9.12 -3.20
C GLU A 134 12.63 -9.91 -2.80
N PHE A 135 12.62 -10.59 -1.66
CA PHE A 135 13.77 -11.38 -1.21
C PHE A 135 13.95 -12.67 -2.00
N ASN A 136 12.88 -13.42 -2.23
CA ASN A 136 12.97 -14.66 -3.02
C ASN A 136 13.32 -14.42 -4.49
N LYS A 137 12.96 -13.24 -5.04
CA LYS A 137 13.32 -12.85 -6.40
C LYS A 137 14.82 -12.57 -6.53
N ASN A 138 15.41 -11.87 -5.55
CA ASN A 138 16.85 -11.62 -5.55
C ASN A 138 17.65 -12.93 -5.44
N ILE A 139 17.19 -13.89 -4.64
CA ILE A 139 17.83 -15.22 -4.53
C ILE A 139 17.73 -16.01 -5.85
N SER A 140 16.59 -15.95 -6.56
CA SER A 140 16.47 -16.61 -7.86
C SER A 140 17.35 -15.93 -8.92
N ASP A 141 17.39 -14.60 -8.96
CA ASP A 141 18.16 -13.84 -9.94
C ASP A 141 19.68 -14.06 -9.74
N ASP A 142 20.16 -14.13 -8.51
CA ASP A 142 21.58 -14.43 -8.20
C ASP A 142 21.96 -15.88 -8.56
N LYS A 143 21.09 -16.87 -8.29
CA LYS A 143 21.32 -18.25 -8.73
C LYS A 143 21.39 -18.40 -10.25
N THR A 144 20.72 -17.52 -10.99
CA THR A 144 20.73 -17.53 -12.46
C THR A 144 21.99 -16.88 -13.01
N LYS A 145 22.58 -15.91 -12.28
CA LYS A 145 23.88 -15.30 -12.62
C LYS A 145 25.09 -16.18 -12.33
N ILE A 146 25.04 -17.01 -11.29
CA ILE A 146 26.13 -17.95 -10.93
C ILE A 146 26.23 -19.13 -11.91
N LYS A 147 25.17 -19.40 -12.69
CA LYS A 147 25.11 -20.48 -13.68
C LYS A 147 25.51 -20.06 -15.11
N LYS A 148 25.99 -18.83 -15.30
CA LYS A 148 26.59 -18.35 -16.55
C LYS A 148 28.08 -18.08 -16.34
#